data_AF-W4VIN0-F1
#
_entry.id   AF-W4VIN0-F1
#
_cell.length_a   1.000
_cell.length_b   1.000
_cell.length_c   1.000
_cell.angle_alpha   90.00
_cell.angle_beta   90.00
_cell.angle_gamma   90.00
#
_symmetry.space_group_name_H-M   'P 1'
#
loop_
_entity.id
_entity.type
_entity.pdbx_description
1 polymer ?
#
loop_
_entity_poly.entity_id
_entity_poly.type
_entity_poly.pdbx_seq_one_letter_code
_entity_poly.pdbx_strand_id
1 'polypeptide(L)' 'MILQVHDELILEVPEEEVAVITKLVVDVMEQAIELSVPLKVDVDYGETWYDAK' A
#
# COMPACT_ATOMS: atom_id res chain seq x y z
N MET A 1 -8.20 4.89 4.27
CA MET A 1 -7.40 5.62 3.26
C MET A 1 -7.40 7.09 3.62
N ILE A 2 -6.23 7.67 3.82
CA ILE A 2 -6.06 9.07 4.25
C ILE A 2 -5.78 9.96 3.04
N LEU A 3 -4.80 9.57 2.23
CA LEU A 3 -4.29 10.40 1.14
C LEU A 3 -3.88 9.53 -0.04
N GLN A 4 -3.96 10.11 -1.24
CA GLN A 4 -3.35 9.57 -2.44
C GLN A 4 -2.47 10.67 -3.05
N VAL A 5 -1.24 10.30 -3.42
CA VAL A 5 -0.28 11.19 -4.07
C VAL A 5 0.24 10.48 -5.30
N HIS A 6 -0.39 10.75 -6.44
CA HIS A 6 -0.04 10.12 -7.73
C HIS A 6 -0.12 8.58 -7.70
N ASP A 7 1.01 7.90 -7.55
CA ASP A 7 1.15 6.45 -7.50
C ASP A 7 1.23 5.88 -6.07
N GLU A 8 1.20 6.74 -5.05
CA GLU A 8 1.32 6.39 -3.63
C GLU A 8 -0.05 6.47 -2.91
N LEU A 9 -0.34 5.48 -2.06
CA LEU A 9 -1.50 5.45 -1.17
C LEU A 9 -1.06 5.49 0.29
N ILE A 10 -1.61 6.42 1.08
CA ILE A 10 -1.37 6.52 2.52
C ILE A 10 -2.57 6.00 3.28
N LEU A 11 -2.34 5.00 4.12
CA LEU A 11 -3.34 4.33 4.93
C LEU A 11 -2.96 4.43 6.40
N GLU A 12 -3.95 4.71 7.26
CA GLU A 12 -3.85 4.47 8.70
C GLU A 12 -4.72 3.26 9.01
N VAL A 13 -4.14 2.34 9.76
CA VAL A 13 -4.70 1.03 10.07
C VAL A 13 -4.40 0.69 11.53
N PRO A 14 -5.25 -0.09 12.22
CA PRO A 14 -4.91 -0.66 13.52
C PRO A 14 -3.63 -1.49 13.44
N GLU A 15 -2.80 -1.45 14.48
CA GLU A 15 -1.50 -2.13 14.52
C GLU A 15 -1.65 -3.65 14.31
N GLU A 16 -2.71 -4.23 14.88
CA GLU A 16 -3.05 -5.64 14.74
C GLU A 16 -3.48 -6.04 13.32
N GLU A 17 -3.86 -5.08 12.48
CA GLU A 17 -4.33 -5.32 11.12
C GLU A 17 -3.26 -5.03 10.04
N VAL A 18 -2.12 -4.43 10.40
CA VAL A 18 -1.06 -4.02 9.45
C VAL A 18 -0.71 -5.15 8.48
N ALA A 19 -0.44 -6.35 8.98
CA ALA A 19 -0.05 -7.48 8.13
C ALA A 19 -1.14 -7.89 7.13
N VAL A 20 -2.42 -7.84 7.55
CA VAL A 20 -3.55 -8.24 6.71
C VAL A 20 -3.82 -7.17 5.65
N ILE A 21 -3.83 -5.90 6.05
CA ILE A 21 -4.10 -4.79 5.13
C ILE A 21 -2.96 -4.61 4.14
N THR A 22 -1.70 -4.70 4.58
CA THR A 22 -0.54 -4.63 3.68
C THR A 22 -0.64 -5.66 2.57
N LYS A 23 -0.93 -6.91 2.91
CA LYS A 23 -1.11 -7.96 1.90
C LYS A 23 -2.27 -7.64 0.95
N LEU A 24 -3.42 -7.26 1.48
CA LEU A 24 -4.61 -6.94 0.69
C LEU A 24 -4.33 -5.80 -0.30
N VAL A 25 -3.66 -4.74 0.15
CA VAL A 25 -3.40 -3.55 -0.66
C VAL A 25 -2.43 -3.86 -1.78
N VAL A 26 -1.33 -4.56 -1.49
CA VAL A 26 -0.37 -5.02 -2.50
C VAL A 26 -1.08 -5.89 -3.54
N ASP A 27 -1.84 -6.91 -3.11
CA ASP A 27 -2.55 -7.82 -4.01
C ASP A 27 -3.52 -7.04 -4.93
N VAL A 28 -4.30 -6.11 -4.37
CA VAL A 28 -5.27 -5.31 -5.14
C VAL A 28 -4.58 -4.34 -6.10
N MET A 29 -3.49 -3.69 -5.69
CA MET A 29 -2.78 -2.71 -6.52
C MET A 29 -2.01 -3.37 -7.66
N GLU A 30 -1.34 -4.51 -7.42
CA GLU A 30 -0.63 -5.25 -8.46
C GLU A 30 -1.59 -5.86 -9.50
N GLN A 31 -2.82 -6.19 -9.09
CA GLN A 31 -3.85 -6.79 -9.94
C GLN A 31 -4.87 -5.78 -10.49
N ALA A 32 -4.66 -4.48 -10.27
CA ALA A 32 -5.63 -3.44 -10.64
C ALA A 32 -5.96 -3.45 -12.14
N ILE A 33 -4.99 -3.82 -12.98
CA ILE A 33 -5.15 -3.96 -14.44
C ILE A 33 -4.13 -4.94 -15.01
N GLU A 34 -4.54 -5.74 -15.99
CA GLU A 34 -3.63 -6.62 -16.73
C GLU A 34 -2.86 -5.82 -17.80
N LEU A 35 -1.53 -5.87 -17.73
CA LEU A 35 -0.62 -5.20 -18.64
C LEU A 35 0.39 -6.21 -19.20
N SER A 36 1.08 -5.85 -20.29
CA SER A 36 2.14 -6.68 -20.87
C SER A 36 3.36 -6.85 -19.95
N VAL A 37 3.46 -6.04 -18.90
CA VAL A 37 4.46 -6.09 -17.84
C VAL A 37 3.76 -6.02 -16.48
N PRO A 38 4.25 -6.74 -15.45
CA PRO A 38 3.61 -6.73 -14.14
C PRO A 38 3.75 -5.37 -13.46
N LEU A 39 2.70 -4.93 -12.77
CA LEU A 39 2.78 -3.85 -11.81
C LEU A 39 3.40 -4.41 -10.52
N LYS A 40 4.39 -3.70 -9.97
CA LYS A 40 5.02 -4.04 -8.70
C LYS A 40 4.69 -2.95 -7.70
N VAL A 41 4.28 -3.34 -6.50
CA VAL A 41 3.95 -2.40 -5.42
C VAL A 41 4.98 -2.55 -4.32
N ASP A 42 5.55 -1.43 -3.89
CA ASP A 42 6.39 -1.35 -2.70
C ASP A 42 5.54 -0.84 -1.53
N VAL A 43 5.82 -1.34 -0.33
CA VAL A 43 5.04 -1.02 0.88
C VAL A 43 5.96 -0.92 2.08
N ASP A 44 5.75 0.11 2.88
CA ASP A 44 6.39 0.31 4.18
C ASP A 44 5.35 0.81 5.19
N TYR A 45 5.65 0.69 6.49
CA TYR A 45 4.76 1.14 7.56
C TYR A 45 5.57 1.67 8.74
N GLY A 46 5.01 2.68 9.41
CA GLY A 46 5.64 3.34 10.55
C GLY A 46 4.67 4.24 11.31
N GLU A 47 5.09 4.72 12.47
CA GLU A 47 4.26 5.58 13.33
C GLU A 47 4.04 6.97 12.73
N THR A 48 4.97 7.44 11.90
CA THR A 48 4.84 8.67 11.15
C THR A 48 4.99 8.41 9.66
N TRP A 49 4.50 9.33 8.83
CA TRP A 49 4.70 9.23 7.38
C TRP A 49 6.18 9.25 6.98
N TYR A 50 7.05 9.88 7.78
CA TYR A 50 8.50 9.82 7.53
C TYR A 50 9.06 8.40 7.71
N ASP A 51 8.53 7.65 8.66
CA ASP A 51 8.97 6.28 8.96
C ASP A 51 8.38 5.25 7.99
N ALA A 52 7.26 5.57 7.35
CA ALA A 52 6.52 4.71 6.43
C ALA A 52 6.87 4.93 4.94
N LYS A 53 8.03 5.54 4.65
CA LYS A 53 8.44 5.96 3.30
C LYS A 53 9.64 5.18 2.78
#